data_AF-A0A2S2NRQ7-F1
#
_entry.id   AF-A0A2S2NRQ7-F1
#
_cell.length_a   1.000
_cell.length_b   1.000
_cell.length_c   1.000
_cell.angle_alpha   90.00
_cell.angle_beta   90.00
_cell.angle_gamma   90.00
#
_symmetry.space_group_name_H-M   'P 1'
#
loop_
_entity.id
_entity.type
_entity.pdbx_description
1 polymer ?
#
loop_
_entity_poly.entity_id
_entity_poly.type
_entity_poly.pdbx_seq_one_letter_code
_entity_poly.pdbx_strand_id
1 'polypeptide(L)'
;MSSLSLPRVLQNRKTSLDQEREHFEKIQAASISKAINTLENPVKEKHARNAIIGTFQEKSAETFWRCVTKLPLQEHRIVAWKFCHVLHKVLREGHPNVLASSQRHKTLLQDLGKLWVHLKDGYGKLIQQYCQLLLTKLDFHRRNPGFPGNLVLSEEDLCRIGDNDVNNYFQMCVEMFDYIDEILGLQSAIFGSLDMSRSNSMTSHGQCRLAPLLPCILDSAQLYDLCVKILFKMHATLPPDLLSGHRKRFLRQFTILRQFYLGSSNLQYFKTLIQIPLLPENPPNFLVQAELSTYVTQAAIVLPDEDPSENNSMIGELVDLGIGNSVTSSETSQRSLSPDLLTQRDNMIQHLHGELNAHQSLIIQLKQQVSTLEMELAKKDSELTQERLIRDDLLHQVNSMDNFDELDKKYKLLEEKFNKLKEVYTKLREEHITLLRQKSDVDKQLSNMRTVEFNMAPQRIKFEEELIALQTTVDSTTRHNDELLRVTELLKTEVCEVKQQLTDAVQIKSDLELKLSESEELRFSINALWFECCRKIIEHTSEMLDYPSMSSATCSPECVSLIKEKLVSSIGKGKDEVAGFAHYVAMYIIFGKAVSNTKSDLNDAQKLLDKCKQVGK
;
A
#
# COMPACT_ATOMS: atom_id res chain seq x y z
N MET A 1 20.05 -60.84 -62.05
CA MET A 1 19.66 -59.76 -61.12
C MET A 1 19.68 -60.32 -59.72
N SER A 2 20.23 -59.60 -58.73
CA SER A 2 20.30 -60.07 -57.35
C SER A 2 20.09 -58.87 -56.42
N SER A 3 18.88 -58.71 -55.88
CA SER A 3 18.54 -57.60 -55.00
C SER A 3 19.09 -57.83 -53.59
N LEU A 4 20.06 -57.03 -53.19
CA LEU A 4 20.52 -56.96 -51.79
C LEU A 4 19.39 -56.45 -50.90
N SER A 5 18.98 -57.26 -49.93
CA SER A 5 18.02 -56.85 -48.89
C SER A 5 18.72 -55.92 -47.89
N LEU A 6 18.14 -54.74 -47.65
CA LEU A 6 18.63 -53.87 -46.59
C LEU A 6 18.44 -54.55 -45.22
N PRO A 7 19.39 -54.38 -44.27
CA PRO A 7 19.20 -54.83 -42.90
C PRO A 7 17.93 -54.21 -42.29
N ARG A 8 17.04 -55.06 -41.80
CA ARG A 8 15.81 -54.65 -41.11
C ARG A 8 16.20 -53.89 -39.85
N VAL A 9 16.06 -52.56 -39.87
CA VAL A 9 16.44 -51.68 -38.75
C VAL A 9 15.80 -52.22 -37.47
N LEU A 10 16.64 -52.59 -36.51
CA LEU A 10 16.19 -53.00 -35.19
C LEU A 10 15.51 -51.79 -34.54
N GLN A 11 14.19 -51.84 -34.41
CA GLN A 11 13.48 -50.92 -33.53
C GLN A 11 13.98 -51.19 -32.11
N ASN A 12 14.77 -50.27 -31.55
CA ASN A 12 15.18 -50.32 -30.15
C ASN A 12 13.93 -50.48 -29.29
N ARG A 13 13.79 -51.63 -28.63
CA ARG A 13 12.76 -51.82 -27.60
C ARG A 13 13.07 -50.85 -26.47
N LYS A 14 12.30 -49.76 -26.39
CA LYS A 14 12.30 -48.82 -25.25
C LYS A 14 12.27 -49.62 -23.95
N THR A 15 13.16 -49.32 -23.02
CA THR A 15 13.21 -50.00 -21.72
C THR A 15 11.94 -49.69 -20.91
N SER A 16 11.66 -50.45 -19.84
CA SER A 16 10.51 -50.15 -18.95
C SER A 16 10.59 -48.71 -18.44
N LEU A 17 11.78 -48.28 -18.04
CA LEU A 17 12.05 -46.92 -17.54
C LEU A 17 11.79 -45.83 -18.60
N ASP A 18 12.11 -46.09 -19.88
CA ASP A 18 11.77 -45.17 -20.98
C ASP A 18 10.26 -45.05 -21.18
N GLN A 19 9.53 -46.17 -21.05
CA GLN A 19 8.07 -46.21 -21.20
C GLN A 19 7.35 -45.55 -20.03
N GLU A 20 7.81 -45.81 -18.80
CA GLU A 20 7.34 -45.16 -17.57
C GLU A 20 7.57 -43.65 -17.62
N ARG A 21 8.76 -43.22 -18.08
CA ARG A 21 9.09 -41.80 -18.30
C ARG A 21 8.18 -41.16 -19.36
N GLU A 22 8.02 -41.79 -20.52
CA GLU A 22 7.14 -41.28 -21.59
C GLU A 22 5.68 -41.20 -21.14
N HIS A 23 5.23 -42.15 -20.31
CA HIS A 23 3.91 -42.15 -19.70
C HIS A 23 3.74 -40.98 -18.69
N PHE A 24 4.72 -40.76 -17.81
CA PHE A 24 4.76 -39.61 -16.90
C PHE A 24 4.75 -38.27 -17.66
N GLU A 25 5.62 -38.10 -18.66
CA GLU A 25 5.68 -36.88 -19.47
C GLU A 25 4.36 -36.62 -20.21
N LYS A 26 3.67 -37.68 -20.68
CA LYS A 26 2.34 -37.59 -21.30
C LYS A 26 1.24 -37.20 -20.30
N ILE A 27 1.25 -37.74 -19.08
CA ILE A 27 0.32 -37.35 -18.01
C ILE A 27 0.54 -35.89 -17.60
N GLN A 28 1.79 -35.48 -17.41
CA GLN A 28 2.13 -34.10 -17.05
C GLN A 28 1.73 -33.12 -18.15
N ALA A 29 2.05 -33.40 -19.42
CA ALA A 29 1.61 -32.58 -20.55
C ALA A 29 0.07 -32.45 -20.60
N ALA A 30 -0.67 -33.54 -20.38
CA ALA A 30 -2.13 -33.53 -20.36
C ALA A 30 -2.71 -32.75 -19.17
N SER A 31 -2.07 -32.78 -18.00
CA SER A 31 -2.51 -32.01 -16.82
C SER A 31 -2.19 -30.53 -16.96
N ILE A 32 -0.96 -30.18 -17.36
CA ILE A 32 -0.50 -28.81 -17.57
C ILE A 32 -1.35 -28.12 -18.66
N SER A 33 -1.64 -28.80 -19.77
CA SER A 33 -2.52 -28.26 -20.82
C SER A 33 -3.98 -28.06 -20.35
N LYS A 34 -4.46 -28.88 -19.41
CA LYS A 34 -5.80 -28.70 -18.81
C LYS A 34 -5.83 -27.58 -17.76
N ALA A 35 -4.72 -27.33 -17.06
CA ALA A 35 -4.56 -26.18 -16.16
C ALA A 35 -4.44 -24.87 -16.94
N ILE A 36 -3.49 -24.81 -17.88
CA ILE A 36 -3.10 -23.62 -18.66
C ILE A 36 -3.83 -23.64 -20.02
N ASN A 37 -5.17 -23.64 -19.96
CA ASN A 37 -6.04 -23.67 -21.15
C ASN A 37 -6.47 -22.25 -21.59
N THR A 38 -7.09 -22.14 -22.78
CA THR A 38 -7.55 -20.87 -23.37
C THR A 38 -8.81 -20.27 -22.74
N LEU A 39 -9.58 -21.04 -21.97
CA LEU A 39 -10.88 -20.60 -21.42
C LEU A 39 -10.69 -19.63 -20.24
N GLU A 40 -11.44 -18.53 -20.20
CA GLU A 40 -11.37 -17.50 -19.15
C GLU A 40 -12.16 -17.95 -17.88
N ASN A 41 -11.73 -19.07 -17.30
CA ASN A 41 -12.22 -19.67 -16.06
C ASN A 41 -11.06 -19.95 -15.07
N PRO A 42 -11.31 -20.20 -13.78
CA PRO A 42 -10.26 -20.51 -12.81
C PRO A 42 -9.41 -21.73 -13.24
N VAL A 43 -8.15 -21.75 -12.80
CA VAL A 43 -7.30 -22.94 -12.92
C VAL A 43 -7.92 -24.04 -12.07
N LYS A 44 -8.14 -25.23 -12.65
CA LYS A 44 -8.69 -26.38 -11.91
C LYS A 44 -7.63 -26.93 -10.97
N GLU A 45 -7.87 -26.85 -9.66
CA GLU A 45 -6.88 -27.19 -8.63
C GLU A 45 -6.25 -28.57 -8.81
N LYS A 46 -7.02 -29.63 -9.10
CA LYS A 46 -6.47 -30.96 -9.36
C LYS A 46 -5.42 -31.02 -10.49
N HIS A 47 -5.49 -30.12 -11.47
CA HIS A 47 -4.49 -30.06 -12.56
C HIS A 47 -3.24 -29.26 -12.19
N ALA A 48 -3.35 -28.25 -11.32
CA ALA A 48 -2.21 -27.57 -10.72
C ALA A 48 -1.50 -28.46 -9.67
N ARG A 49 -2.27 -29.12 -8.80
CA ARG A 49 -1.82 -30.11 -7.81
C ARG A 49 -1.02 -31.24 -8.48
N ASN A 50 -1.50 -31.79 -9.60
CA ASN A 50 -0.76 -32.79 -10.37
C ASN A 50 0.55 -32.27 -10.98
N ALA A 51 0.62 -30.98 -11.38
CA ALA A 51 1.86 -30.38 -11.87
C ALA A 51 2.88 -30.17 -10.74
N ILE A 52 2.42 -29.75 -9.55
CA ILE A 52 3.21 -29.65 -8.32
C ILE A 52 3.79 -31.02 -7.95
N ILE A 53 2.94 -32.06 -7.84
CA ILE A 53 3.33 -33.45 -7.56
C ILE A 53 4.34 -33.96 -8.58
N GLY A 54 4.19 -33.60 -9.86
CA GLY A 54 5.15 -33.93 -10.92
C GLY A 54 6.58 -33.47 -10.62
N THR A 55 6.74 -32.30 -9.98
CA THR A 55 8.07 -31.78 -9.62
C THR A 55 8.75 -32.58 -8.51
N PHE A 56 7.99 -33.24 -7.63
CA PHE A 56 8.54 -34.16 -6.62
C PHE A 56 8.91 -35.51 -7.24
N GLN A 57 8.14 -35.98 -8.23
CA GLN A 57 8.44 -37.22 -8.95
C GLN A 57 9.71 -37.10 -9.82
N GLU A 58 9.91 -35.99 -10.53
CA GLU A 58 11.13 -35.71 -11.31
C GLU A 58 12.27 -35.07 -10.46
N LYS A 59 11.98 -34.65 -9.21
CA LYS A 59 12.86 -33.83 -8.34
C LYS A 59 13.35 -32.53 -9.00
N SER A 60 12.59 -32.01 -9.97
CA SER A 60 12.96 -30.95 -10.90
C SER A 60 11.71 -30.24 -11.46
N ALA A 61 11.88 -29.06 -12.04
CA ALA A 61 10.84 -28.37 -12.81
C ALA A 61 10.88 -28.71 -14.31
N GLU A 62 11.73 -29.64 -14.76
CA GLU A 62 12.08 -29.72 -16.18
C GLU A 62 10.91 -30.14 -17.07
N THR A 63 10.19 -31.21 -16.76
CA THR A 63 9.02 -31.65 -17.52
C THR A 63 7.92 -30.58 -17.51
N PHE A 64 7.78 -29.81 -16.42
CA PHE A 64 6.87 -28.65 -16.39
C PHE A 64 7.27 -27.59 -17.44
N TRP A 65 8.52 -27.14 -17.41
CA TRP A 65 9.04 -26.16 -18.38
C TRP A 65 9.02 -26.70 -19.83
N ARG A 66 9.31 -27.99 -20.04
CA ARG A 66 9.28 -28.69 -21.35
C ARG A 66 7.85 -28.80 -21.93
N CYS A 67 6.83 -28.70 -21.08
CA CYS A 67 5.43 -28.59 -21.51
C CYS A 67 5.04 -27.13 -21.76
N VAL A 68 5.41 -26.22 -20.85
CA VAL A 68 5.11 -24.78 -20.92
C VAL A 68 5.66 -24.12 -22.19
N THR A 69 6.87 -24.48 -22.64
CA THR A 69 7.46 -23.93 -23.87
C THR A 69 6.74 -24.34 -25.17
N LYS A 70 5.77 -25.25 -25.10
CA LYS A 70 4.92 -25.66 -26.22
C LYS A 70 3.55 -24.97 -26.21
N LEU A 71 3.27 -24.12 -25.22
CA LEU A 71 2.00 -23.40 -25.10
C LEU A 71 2.09 -22.02 -25.80
N PRO A 72 0.97 -21.49 -26.34
CA PRO A 72 0.93 -20.20 -27.05
C PRO A 72 0.95 -19.00 -26.07
N LEU A 73 2.01 -18.90 -25.25
CA LEU A 73 2.17 -17.86 -24.21
C LEU A 73 2.23 -16.43 -24.80
N GLN A 74 2.74 -16.28 -26.02
CA GLN A 74 2.88 -14.99 -26.70
C GLN A 74 1.61 -14.57 -27.46
N GLU A 75 0.75 -15.54 -27.81
CA GLU A 75 -0.44 -15.31 -28.64
C GLU A 75 -1.71 -15.18 -27.81
N HIS A 76 -1.84 -15.94 -26.71
CA HIS A 76 -3.11 -16.08 -26.00
C HIS A 76 -3.04 -15.60 -24.54
N ARG A 77 -3.57 -14.40 -24.26
CA ARG A 77 -3.52 -13.72 -22.95
C ARG A 77 -3.93 -14.60 -21.76
N ILE A 78 -4.95 -15.43 -21.90
CA ILE A 78 -5.44 -16.30 -20.81
C ILE A 78 -4.49 -17.47 -20.55
N VAL A 79 -3.78 -17.96 -21.57
CA VAL A 79 -2.75 -19.01 -21.42
C VAL A 79 -1.54 -18.40 -20.71
N ALA A 80 -1.10 -17.20 -21.10
CA ALA A 80 -0.05 -16.45 -20.38
C ALA A 80 -0.41 -16.20 -18.91
N TRP A 81 -1.62 -15.70 -18.65
CA TRP A 81 -2.12 -15.42 -17.29
C TRP A 81 -2.18 -16.67 -16.40
N LYS A 82 -2.74 -17.77 -16.93
CA LYS A 82 -2.79 -19.06 -16.22
C LYS A 82 -1.41 -19.68 -16.07
N PHE A 83 -0.49 -19.47 -17.00
CA PHE A 83 0.90 -19.89 -16.87
C PHE A 83 1.56 -19.19 -15.68
N CYS A 84 1.46 -17.86 -15.58
CA CYS A 84 1.98 -17.12 -14.43
C CYS A 84 1.37 -17.64 -13.11
N HIS A 85 0.06 -17.94 -13.08
CA HIS A 85 -0.58 -18.52 -11.89
C HIS A 85 -0.06 -19.92 -11.52
N VAL A 86 -0.03 -20.85 -12.48
CA VAL A 86 0.44 -22.22 -12.22
C VAL A 86 1.93 -22.22 -11.86
N LEU A 87 2.74 -21.39 -12.52
CA LEU A 87 4.15 -21.22 -12.17
C LEU A 87 4.32 -20.65 -10.75
N HIS A 88 3.50 -19.69 -10.33
CA HIS A 88 3.55 -19.18 -8.95
C HIS A 88 3.33 -20.30 -7.94
N LYS A 89 2.28 -21.12 -8.13
CA LYS A 89 2.00 -22.28 -7.27
C LYS A 89 3.12 -23.33 -7.34
N VAL A 90 3.68 -23.61 -8.52
CA VAL A 90 4.80 -24.54 -8.69
C VAL A 90 6.09 -24.05 -8.01
N LEU A 91 6.41 -22.74 -8.09
CA LEU A 91 7.53 -22.14 -7.35
C LEU A 91 7.31 -22.10 -5.83
N ARG A 92 6.04 -22.12 -5.39
CA ARG A 92 5.66 -22.03 -3.98
C ARG A 92 5.60 -23.39 -3.28
N GLU A 93 5.01 -24.37 -3.93
CA GLU A 93 4.60 -25.66 -3.34
C GLU A 93 5.29 -26.87 -3.99
N GLY A 94 6.09 -26.66 -5.05
CA GLY A 94 6.88 -27.70 -5.72
C GLY A 94 8.15 -28.12 -4.95
N HIS A 95 8.84 -29.12 -5.50
CA HIS A 95 10.11 -29.63 -4.96
C HIS A 95 11.17 -28.51 -4.86
N PRO A 96 12.02 -28.42 -3.81
CA PRO A 96 12.93 -27.27 -3.62
C PRO A 96 13.80 -26.89 -4.82
N ASN A 97 14.29 -27.89 -5.58
CA ASN A 97 15.05 -27.68 -6.82
C ASN A 97 14.30 -26.89 -7.91
N VAL A 98 12.98 -26.75 -7.82
CA VAL A 98 12.15 -25.95 -8.75
C VAL A 98 12.60 -24.49 -8.77
N LEU A 99 12.94 -23.91 -7.61
CA LEU A 99 13.42 -22.53 -7.50
C LEU A 99 14.76 -22.31 -8.23
N ALA A 100 15.69 -23.25 -8.08
CA ALA A 100 17.01 -23.21 -8.71
C ALA A 100 16.93 -23.52 -10.23
N SER A 101 16.23 -24.60 -10.61
CA SER A 101 16.08 -25.00 -12.01
C SER A 101 15.27 -24.00 -12.85
N SER A 102 14.40 -23.20 -12.23
CA SER A 102 13.63 -22.15 -12.91
C SER A 102 14.43 -20.88 -13.22
N GLN A 103 15.61 -20.68 -12.61
CA GLN A 103 16.46 -19.50 -12.87
C GLN A 103 16.84 -19.35 -14.35
N ARG A 104 17.07 -20.48 -15.04
CA ARG A 104 17.39 -20.52 -16.49
C ARG A 104 16.24 -20.05 -17.39
N HIS A 105 15.03 -19.88 -16.86
CA HIS A 105 13.84 -19.43 -17.58
C HIS A 105 13.45 -17.97 -17.29
N LYS A 106 14.27 -17.20 -16.54
CA LYS A 106 14.02 -15.78 -16.27
C LYS A 106 13.90 -14.92 -17.53
N THR A 107 14.70 -15.18 -18.56
CA THR A 107 14.64 -14.43 -19.85
C THR A 107 13.25 -14.58 -20.50
N LEU A 108 12.67 -15.79 -20.48
CA LEU A 108 11.32 -16.04 -21.00
C LEU A 108 10.27 -15.23 -20.24
N LEU A 109 10.38 -15.11 -18.91
CA LEU A 109 9.48 -14.27 -18.10
C LEU A 109 9.66 -12.78 -18.37
N GLN A 110 10.90 -12.31 -18.54
CA GLN A 110 11.22 -10.92 -18.88
C GLN A 110 10.62 -10.54 -20.24
N ASP A 111 10.81 -11.37 -21.26
CA ASP A 111 10.34 -11.08 -22.62
C ASP A 111 8.82 -11.24 -22.75
N LEU A 112 8.21 -12.19 -22.01
CA LEU A 112 6.76 -12.28 -21.87
C LEU A 112 6.17 -11.02 -21.21
N GLY A 113 6.79 -10.52 -20.14
CA GLY A 113 6.38 -9.29 -19.46
C GLY A 113 6.49 -8.04 -20.35
N LYS A 114 7.58 -7.93 -21.13
CA LYS A 114 7.77 -6.86 -22.14
C LYS A 114 6.69 -6.93 -23.24
N LEU A 115 6.41 -8.12 -23.77
CA LEU A 115 5.41 -8.29 -24.83
C LEU A 115 4.02 -7.83 -24.38
N TRP A 116 3.55 -8.32 -23.23
CA TRP A 116 2.18 -8.06 -22.78
C TRP A 116 1.95 -6.62 -22.27
N VAL A 117 2.99 -5.84 -21.96
CA VAL A 117 2.82 -4.43 -21.53
C VAL A 117 2.38 -3.50 -22.67
N HIS A 118 2.76 -3.82 -23.92
CA HIS A 118 2.43 -2.99 -25.09
C HIS A 118 1.02 -3.28 -25.64
N LEU A 119 0.44 -4.43 -25.28
CA LEU A 119 -0.89 -4.83 -25.68
C LEU A 119 -1.93 -4.24 -24.71
N LYS A 120 -2.73 -3.29 -25.21
CA LYS A 120 -3.78 -2.57 -24.43
C LYS A 120 -4.98 -3.44 -24.00
N ASP A 121 -4.85 -4.76 -24.12
CA ASP A 121 -5.84 -5.73 -23.67
C ASP A 121 -5.90 -5.76 -22.13
N GLY A 122 -7.08 -5.99 -21.55
CA GLY A 122 -7.29 -5.90 -20.09
C GLY A 122 -6.43 -6.85 -19.23
N TYR A 123 -5.84 -7.89 -19.83
CA TYR A 123 -4.88 -8.78 -19.17
C TYR A 123 -3.41 -8.37 -19.36
N GLY A 124 -3.07 -7.51 -20.32
CA GLY A 124 -1.68 -7.19 -20.68
C GLY A 124 -0.89 -6.63 -19.49
N LYS A 125 -1.45 -5.61 -18.83
CA LYS A 125 -0.91 -5.06 -17.57
C LYS A 125 -0.85 -6.12 -16.46
N LEU A 126 -1.87 -6.98 -16.33
CA LEU A 126 -1.90 -8.02 -15.29
C LEU A 126 -0.75 -9.01 -15.48
N ILE A 127 -0.56 -9.51 -16.71
CA ILE A 127 0.52 -10.45 -17.06
C ILE A 127 1.90 -9.80 -16.85
N GLN A 128 2.08 -8.52 -17.22
CA GLN A 128 3.34 -7.82 -16.99
C GLN A 128 3.66 -7.70 -15.49
N GLN A 129 2.72 -7.26 -14.65
CA GLN A 129 2.90 -7.20 -13.19
C GLN A 129 3.18 -8.59 -12.61
N TYR A 130 2.54 -9.65 -13.12
CA TYR A 130 2.76 -11.01 -12.61
C TYR A 130 4.12 -11.59 -13.05
N CYS A 131 4.56 -11.34 -14.28
CA CYS A 131 5.90 -11.71 -14.73
C CYS A 131 6.97 -11.03 -13.87
N GLN A 132 6.78 -9.76 -13.53
CA GLN A 132 7.65 -9.00 -12.63
C GLN A 132 7.68 -9.60 -11.21
N LEU A 133 6.52 -9.88 -10.60
CA LEU A 133 6.44 -10.57 -9.30
C LEU A 133 7.17 -11.94 -9.31
N LEU A 134 7.01 -12.72 -10.37
CA LEU A 134 7.67 -14.03 -10.52
C LEU A 134 9.20 -13.89 -10.67
N LEU A 135 9.67 -12.84 -11.32
CA LEU A 135 11.10 -12.52 -11.42
C LEU A 135 11.67 -12.11 -10.04
N THR A 136 10.94 -11.29 -9.29
CA THR A 136 11.33 -10.88 -7.93
C THR A 136 11.34 -12.06 -6.96
N LYS A 137 10.36 -12.98 -7.01
CA LYS A 137 10.40 -14.26 -6.26
C LYS A 137 11.65 -15.08 -6.62
N LEU A 138 11.97 -15.21 -7.92
CA LEU A 138 13.17 -15.92 -8.36
C LEU A 138 14.47 -15.25 -7.90
N ASP A 139 14.59 -13.91 -7.92
CA ASP A 139 15.77 -13.20 -7.43
C ASP A 139 15.88 -13.17 -5.90
N PHE A 140 14.76 -13.21 -5.16
CA PHE A 140 14.76 -13.42 -3.72
C PHE A 140 15.34 -14.79 -3.36
N HIS A 141 14.81 -15.88 -3.91
CA HIS A 141 15.33 -17.23 -3.63
C HIS A 141 16.72 -17.50 -4.22
N ARG A 142 17.16 -16.76 -5.24
CA ARG A 142 18.54 -16.83 -5.76
C ARG A 142 19.56 -16.20 -4.79
N ARG A 143 19.17 -15.14 -4.08
CA ARG A 143 20.01 -14.46 -3.09
C ARG A 143 19.93 -15.12 -1.71
N ASN A 144 18.76 -15.65 -1.35
CA ASN A 144 18.47 -16.25 -0.06
C ASN A 144 18.09 -17.74 -0.23
N PRO A 145 19.02 -18.63 -0.63
CA PRO A 145 18.72 -20.02 -1.01
C PRO A 145 18.21 -20.89 0.14
N GLY A 146 18.35 -20.45 1.40
CA GLY A 146 17.76 -21.12 2.56
C GLY A 146 16.25 -20.95 2.72
N PHE A 147 15.61 -20.01 1.99
CA PHE A 147 14.16 -19.81 2.08
C PHE A 147 13.39 -20.82 1.21
N PRO A 148 12.49 -21.63 1.79
CA PRO A 148 11.61 -22.52 1.04
C PRO A 148 10.58 -21.71 0.23
N GLY A 149 10.08 -22.29 -0.87
CA GLY A 149 9.19 -21.60 -1.82
C GLY A 149 7.89 -21.08 -1.19
N ASN A 150 7.41 -21.68 -0.11
CA ASN A 150 6.21 -21.28 0.63
C ASN A 150 6.49 -20.22 1.72
N LEU A 151 7.75 -19.84 1.92
CA LEU A 151 8.26 -18.88 2.91
C LEU A 151 8.00 -19.22 4.38
N VAL A 152 7.57 -20.45 4.70
CA VAL A 152 7.36 -20.91 6.08
C VAL A 152 8.69 -21.35 6.68
N LEU A 153 9.11 -20.72 7.77
CA LEU A 153 10.36 -20.98 8.49
C LEU A 153 10.12 -21.01 10.01
N SER A 154 10.94 -21.76 10.76
CA SER A 154 11.05 -21.55 12.21
C SER A 154 11.91 -20.31 12.52
N GLU A 155 11.82 -19.82 13.75
CA GLU A 155 12.69 -18.72 14.22
C GLU A 155 14.17 -19.14 14.27
N GLU A 156 14.45 -20.41 14.57
CA GLU A 156 15.81 -20.98 14.49
C GLU A 156 16.35 -20.97 13.06
N ASP A 157 15.53 -21.36 12.08
CA ASP A 157 15.93 -21.35 10.68
C ASP A 157 16.16 -19.92 10.18
N LEU A 158 15.30 -18.97 10.55
CA LEU A 158 15.48 -17.55 10.24
C LEU A 158 16.79 -17.00 10.85
N CYS A 159 17.10 -17.38 12.10
CA CYS A 159 18.35 -16.99 12.74
C CYS A 159 19.59 -17.61 12.07
N ARG A 160 19.46 -18.85 11.57
CA ARG A 160 20.51 -19.57 10.85
C ARG A 160 20.75 -18.99 9.46
N ILE A 161 19.70 -18.66 8.71
CA ILE A 161 19.82 -18.10 7.36
C ILE A 161 20.43 -16.68 7.37
N GLY A 162 20.21 -15.91 8.44
CA GLY A 162 20.88 -14.63 8.61
C GLY A 162 22.32 -14.71 9.15
N ASP A 163 22.84 -15.89 9.49
CA ASP A 163 24.13 -16.12 10.18
C ASP A 163 24.34 -15.28 11.46
N ASN A 164 23.25 -14.78 12.05
CA ASN A 164 23.23 -13.72 13.07
C ASN A 164 23.92 -12.39 12.69
N ASP A 165 24.28 -12.16 11.43
CA ASP A 165 24.80 -10.87 10.96
C ASP A 165 23.66 -9.86 10.69
N VAL A 166 23.77 -8.70 11.31
CA VAL A 166 22.87 -7.55 11.15
C VAL A 166 22.81 -7.06 9.69
N ASN A 167 23.91 -7.18 8.94
CA ASN A 167 23.96 -6.80 7.52
C ASN A 167 23.10 -7.73 6.65
N ASN A 168 23.11 -9.04 6.95
CA ASN A 168 22.25 -10.01 6.27
C ASN A 168 20.77 -9.71 6.55
N TYR A 169 20.39 -9.47 7.82
CA TYR A 169 19.03 -9.09 8.17
C TYR A 169 18.56 -7.80 7.49
N PHE A 170 19.43 -6.78 7.41
CA PHE A 170 19.16 -5.53 6.72
C PHE A 170 18.87 -5.76 5.23
N GLN A 171 19.75 -6.50 4.54
CA GLN A 171 19.57 -6.81 3.12
C GLN A 171 18.33 -7.68 2.87
N MET A 172 18.12 -8.72 3.68
CA MET A 172 16.92 -9.57 3.63
C MET A 172 15.63 -8.76 3.81
N CYS A 173 15.61 -7.78 4.72
CA CYS A 173 14.45 -6.92 4.96
C CYS A 173 14.11 -6.07 3.71
N VAL A 174 15.12 -5.46 3.08
CA VAL A 174 14.94 -4.71 1.82
C VAL A 174 14.36 -5.61 0.72
N GLU A 175 14.85 -6.84 0.59
CA GLU A 175 14.42 -7.77 -0.47
C GLU A 175 13.01 -8.34 -0.22
N MET A 176 12.62 -8.55 1.04
CA MET A 176 11.24 -8.87 1.41
C MET A 176 10.30 -7.69 1.13
N PHE A 177 10.73 -6.45 1.37
CA PHE A 177 9.95 -5.28 1.00
C PHE A 177 9.80 -5.13 -0.52
N ASP A 178 10.84 -5.43 -1.32
CA ASP A 178 10.73 -5.43 -2.79
C ASP A 178 9.68 -6.45 -3.26
N TYR A 179 9.69 -7.65 -2.68
CA TYR A 179 8.71 -8.70 -2.96
C TYR A 179 7.29 -8.29 -2.55
N ILE A 180 7.09 -7.70 -1.36
CA ILE A 180 5.79 -7.18 -0.92
C ILE A 180 5.29 -6.08 -1.88
N ASP A 181 6.14 -5.15 -2.32
CA ASP A 181 5.73 -4.08 -3.24
C ASP A 181 5.23 -4.64 -4.59
N GLU A 182 5.86 -5.69 -5.13
CA GLU A 182 5.42 -6.35 -6.37
C GLU A 182 4.11 -7.15 -6.19
N ILE A 183 3.91 -7.77 -5.01
CA ILE A 183 2.62 -8.39 -4.66
C ILE A 183 1.51 -7.33 -4.66
N LEU A 184 1.74 -6.19 -4.01
CA LEU A 184 0.79 -5.08 -3.92
C LEU A 184 0.55 -4.41 -5.28
N GLY A 185 1.57 -4.35 -6.15
CA GLY A 185 1.45 -3.88 -7.54
C GLY A 185 0.51 -4.77 -8.37
N LEU A 186 0.74 -6.09 -8.38
CA LEU A 186 -0.15 -7.06 -9.03
C LEU A 186 -1.56 -7.01 -8.45
N GLN A 187 -1.69 -6.93 -7.13
CA GLN A 187 -2.96 -6.85 -6.41
C GLN A 187 -3.79 -5.63 -6.83
N SER A 188 -3.15 -4.45 -6.83
CA SER A 188 -3.76 -3.19 -7.26
C SER A 188 -4.22 -3.27 -8.73
N ALA A 189 -3.39 -3.87 -9.60
CA ALA A 189 -3.74 -4.09 -11.00
C ALA A 189 -4.93 -5.05 -11.17
N ILE A 190 -4.99 -6.16 -10.42
CA ILE A 190 -6.12 -7.10 -10.46
C ILE A 190 -7.40 -6.42 -10.00
N PHE A 191 -7.44 -5.78 -8.83
CA PHE A 191 -8.64 -5.11 -8.32
C PHE A 191 -9.09 -3.97 -9.26
N GLY A 192 -8.16 -3.18 -9.79
CA GLY A 192 -8.43 -2.16 -10.80
C GLY A 192 -8.93 -2.68 -12.16
N SER A 193 -8.98 -4.01 -12.36
CA SER A 193 -9.53 -4.65 -13.57
C SER A 193 -10.93 -5.25 -13.37
N LEU A 194 -11.52 -5.15 -12.17
CA LEU A 194 -12.81 -5.76 -11.82
C LEU A 194 -13.97 -4.77 -12.02
N ASP A 195 -14.26 -4.47 -13.29
CA ASP A 195 -15.42 -3.66 -13.69
C ASP A 195 -16.73 -4.26 -13.17
N MET A 196 -17.56 -3.42 -12.51
CA MET A 196 -18.87 -3.80 -11.93
C MET A 196 -19.85 -4.42 -12.95
N SER A 197 -19.63 -4.21 -14.25
CA SER A 197 -20.49 -4.72 -15.33
C SER A 197 -19.92 -5.94 -16.08
N ARG A 198 -18.65 -6.32 -15.87
CA ARG A 198 -17.95 -7.33 -16.69
C ARG A 198 -17.10 -8.34 -15.93
N SER A 199 -16.75 -8.08 -14.67
CA SER A 199 -15.84 -8.96 -13.91
C SER A 199 -16.17 -8.98 -12.42
N ASN A 200 -17.44 -9.24 -12.09
CA ASN A 200 -17.87 -9.53 -10.72
C ASN A 200 -17.19 -10.81 -10.20
N SER A 201 -16.77 -10.81 -8.93
CA SER A 201 -16.08 -11.91 -8.24
C SER A 201 -16.85 -13.24 -8.18
N MET A 202 -18.16 -13.22 -8.40
CA MET A 202 -19.01 -14.40 -8.52
C MET A 202 -19.03 -15.03 -9.93
N THR A 203 -18.42 -14.38 -10.93
CA THR A 203 -18.38 -14.89 -12.32
C THR A 203 -17.08 -15.67 -12.58
N SER A 204 -17.13 -16.70 -13.43
CA SER A 204 -15.95 -17.49 -13.77
C SER A 204 -14.79 -16.64 -14.34
N HIS A 205 -15.12 -15.60 -15.12
CA HIS A 205 -14.16 -14.62 -15.64
C HIS A 205 -13.51 -13.79 -14.52
N GLY A 206 -14.31 -13.26 -13.58
CA GLY A 206 -13.80 -12.54 -12.40
C GLY A 206 -12.95 -13.43 -11.50
N GLN A 207 -13.38 -14.68 -11.25
CA GLN A 207 -12.61 -15.67 -10.51
C GLN A 207 -11.29 -16.05 -11.22
N CYS A 208 -11.27 -16.09 -12.55
CA CYS A 208 -10.05 -16.28 -13.34
C CYS A 208 -9.00 -15.17 -13.07
N ARG A 209 -9.45 -13.93 -12.81
CA ARG A 209 -8.59 -12.79 -12.42
C ARG A 209 -8.21 -12.79 -10.94
N LEU A 210 -9.12 -13.24 -10.08
CA LEU A 210 -8.92 -13.27 -8.63
C LEU A 210 -8.03 -14.43 -8.16
N ALA A 211 -8.10 -15.61 -8.78
CA ALA A 211 -7.39 -16.80 -8.31
C ALA A 211 -5.88 -16.59 -8.03
N PRO A 212 -5.12 -15.85 -8.86
CA PRO A 212 -3.73 -15.47 -8.57
C PRO A 212 -3.47 -14.73 -7.26
N LEU A 213 -4.47 -14.07 -6.65
CA LEU A 213 -4.31 -13.44 -5.35
C LEU A 213 -4.17 -14.47 -4.23
N LEU A 214 -4.62 -15.72 -4.41
CA LEU A 214 -4.52 -16.79 -3.42
C LEU A 214 -3.05 -17.04 -2.99
N PRO A 215 -2.09 -17.38 -3.88
CA PRO A 215 -0.68 -17.46 -3.51
C PRO A 215 -0.08 -16.10 -3.11
N CYS A 216 -0.61 -14.98 -3.60
CA CYS A 216 -0.14 -13.65 -3.19
C CYS A 216 -0.44 -13.35 -1.72
N ILE A 217 -1.65 -13.65 -1.23
CA ILE A 217 -2.04 -13.51 0.20
C ILE A 217 -1.19 -14.43 1.07
N LEU A 218 -0.98 -15.68 0.62
CA LEU A 218 -0.18 -16.66 1.34
C LEU A 218 1.28 -16.21 1.48
N ASP A 219 1.91 -15.73 0.40
CA ASP A 219 3.28 -15.24 0.43
C ASP A 219 3.41 -13.90 1.18
N SER A 220 2.47 -12.95 1.01
CA SER A 220 2.52 -11.67 1.72
C SER A 220 2.28 -11.80 3.23
N ALA A 221 1.54 -12.82 3.68
CA ALA A 221 1.36 -13.11 5.11
C ALA A 221 2.68 -13.59 5.75
N GLN A 222 3.41 -14.48 5.08
CA GLN A 222 4.72 -14.93 5.56
C GLN A 222 5.76 -13.81 5.48
N LEU A 223 5.82 -13.06 4.37
CA LEU A 223 6.74 -11.92 4.21
C LEU A 223 6.50 -10.84 5.28
N TYR A 224 5.24 -10.54 5.61
CA TYR A 224 4.89 -9.61 6.69
C TYR A 224 5.44 -10.09 8.05
N ASP A 225 5.18 -11.35 8.41
CA ASP A 225 5.61 -11.92 9.68
C ASP A 225 7.15 -11.97 9.82
N LEU A 226 7.83 -12.36 8.75
CA LEU A 226 9.29 -12.33 8.63
C LEU A 226 9.83 -10.90 8.75
N CYS A 227 9.24 -9.92 8.06
CA CYS A 227 9.61 -8.52 8.18
C CYS A 227 9.46 -8.00 9.61
N VAL A 228 8.37 -8.31 10.32
CA VAL A 228 8.18 -7.89 11.72
C VAL A 228 9.30 -8.45 12.62
N LYS A 229 9.57 -9.76 12.53
CA LYS A 229 10.62 -10.44 13.31
C LYS A 229 12.01 -9.88 13.03
N ILE A 230 12.34 -9.68 11.74
CA ILE A 230 13.62 -9.10 11.30
C ILE A 230 13.77 -7.65 11.79
N LEU A 231 12.73 -6.81 11.66
CA LEU A 231 12.78 -5.41 12.10
C LEU A 231 13.00 -5.26 13.60
N PHE A 232 12.35 -6.08 14.44
CA PHE A 232 12.63 -6.09 15.88
C PHE A 232 14.08 -6.55 16.18
N LYS A 233 14.59 -7.58 15.49
CA LYS A 233 15.98 -8.06 15.66
C LYS A 233 17.02 -7.01 15.24
N MET A 234 16.74 -6.24 14.20
CA MET A 234 17.56 -5.11 13.77
C MET A 234 17.45 -3.92 14.73
N HIS A 235 16.26 -3.60 15.26
CA HIS A 235 16.10 -2.54 16.26
C HIS A 235 16.75 -2.85 17.62
N ALA A 236 16.97 -4.13 17.93
CA ALA A 236 17.76 -4.57 19.09
C ALA A 236 19.28 -4.41 18.91
N THR A 237 19.77 -4.06 17.72
CA THR A 237 21.20 -4.04 17.37
C THR A 237 21.69 -2.77 16.66
N LEU A 238 20.79 -1.98 16.06
CA LEU A 238 21.10 -0.76 15.32
C LEU A 238 20.41 0.49 15.90
N PRO A 239 21.02 1.69 15.76
CA PRO A 239 20.40 2.94 16.17
C PRO A 239 19.10 3.21 15.36
N PRO A 240 18.03 3.72 16.01
CA PRO A 240 16.73 3.91 15.36
C PRO A 240 16.75 4.73 14.06
N ASP A 241 17.65 5.70 13.93
CA ASP A 241 17.72 6.62 12.79
C ASP A 241 18.13 5.90 11.49
N LEU A 242 19.07 4.96 11.58
CA LEU A 242 19.48 4.10 10.45
C LEU A 242 18.31 3.26 9.92
N LEU A 243 17.36 2.93 10.80
CA LEU A 243 16.15 2.16 10.48
C LEU A 243 14.92 3.04 10.19
N SER A 244 15.07 4.37 10.11
CA SER A 244 13.99 5.29 9.76
C SER A 244 13.38 4.98 8.39
N GLY A 245 14.22 4.71 7.38
CA GLY A 245 13.76 4.32 6.03
C GLY A 245 13.01 2.97 6.01
N HIS A 246 13.49 2.01 6.79
CA HIS A 246 12.85 0.69 6.94
C HIS A 246 11.47 0.80 7.57
N ARG A 247 11.36 1.51 8.70
CA ARG A 247 10.07 1.80 9.35
C ARG A 247 9.10 2.52 8.41
N LYS A 248 9.57 3.53 7.66
CA LYS A 248 8.73 4.26 6.68
C LYS A 248 8.22 3.37 5.53
N ARG A 249 9.05 2.46 5.00
CA ARG A 249 8.63 1.50 3.94
C ARG A 249 7.64 0.47 4.49
N PHE A 250 7.93 -0.11 5.67
CA PHE A 250 7.02 -1.04 6.35
C PHE A 250 5.65 -0.40 6.62
N LEU A 251 5.59 0.81 7.19
CA LEU A 251 4.33 1.49 7.50
C LEU A 251 3.47 1.71 6.26
N ARG A 252 4.08 2.13 5.13
CA ARG A 252 3.38 2.25 3.85
C ARG A 252 2.81 0.92 3.39
N GLN A 253 3.61 -0.15 3.44
CA GLN A 253 3.20 -1.49 3.02
C GLN A 253 2.08 -2.04 3.91
N PHE A 254 2.21 -1.93 5.23
CA PHE A 254 1.20 -2.34 6.21
C PHE A 254 -0.17 -1.71 5.92
N THR A 255 -0.24 -0.41 5.66
CA THR A 255 -1.50 0.28 5.35
C THR A 255 -2.18 -0.30 4.10
N ILE A 256 -1.41 -0.54 3.03
CA ILE A 256 -1.93 -1.10 1.78
C ILE A 256 -2.29 -2.59 1.95
N LEU A 257 -1.47 -3.35 2.69
CA LEU A 257 -1.66 -4.78 2.97
C LEU A 257 -2.90 -5.05 3.82
N ARG A 258 -3.15 -4.22 4.85
CA ARG A 258 -4.40 -4.23 5.63
C ARG A 258 -5.61 -3.98 4.72
N GLN A 259 -5.53 -3.00 3.82
CA GLN A 259 -6.62 -2.73 2.87
C GLN A 259 -6.80 -3.86 1.84
N PHE A 260 -5.73 -4.54 1.41
CA PHE A 260 -5.80 -5.73 0.56
C PHE A 260 -6.50 -6.90 1.26
N TYR A 261 -6.13 -7.21 2.50
CA TYR A 261 -6.73 -8.32 3.25
C TYR A 261 -8.21 -8.04 3.58
N LEU A 262 -8.55 -6.82 3.99
CA LEU A 262 -9.95 -6.39 4.18
C LEU A 262 -10.74 -6.38 2.86
N GLY A 263 -10.14 -5.93 1.76
CA GLY A 263 -10.78 -6.00 0.44
C GLY A 263 -11.03 -7.45 0.00
N SER A 264 -10.10 -8.35 0.28
CA SER A 264 -10.17 -9.76 -0.12
C SER A 264 -11.10 -10.60 0.76
N SER A 265 -11.12 -10.39 2.07
CA SER A 265 -12.00 -11.13 3.00
C SER A 265 -13.47 -10.82 2.79
N ASN A 266 -13.80 -9.65 2.22
CA ASN A 266 -15.14 -9.31 1.78
C ASN A 266 -15.59 -10.06 0.51
N LEU A 267 -14.67 -10.54 -0.33
CA LEU A 267 -15.00 -11.27 -1.56
C LEU A 267 -15.37 -12.72 -1.25
N GLN A 268 -16.62 -13.10 -1.56
CA GLN A 268 -17.16 -14.45 -1.32
C GLN A 268 -16.29 -15.57 -1.92
N TYR A 269 -15.61 -15.31 -3.05
CA TYR A 269 -14.70 -16.26 -3.70
C TYR A 269 -13.56 -16.73 -2.80
N PHE A 270 -13.00 -15.88 -1.93
CA PHE A 270 -11.91 -16.29 -1.04
C PHE A 270 -12.42 -16.98 0.23
N LYS A 271 -13.62 -16.65 0.71
CA LYS A 271 -14.20 -17.23 1.94
C LYS A 271 -14.35 -18.76 1.90
N THR A 272 -14.46 -19.34 0.71
CA THR A 272 -14.54 -20.80 0.50
C THR A 272 -13.19 -21.46 0.21
N LEU A 273 -12.09 -20.69 0.15
CA LEU A 273 -10.76 -21.19 -0.25
C LEU A 273 -9.67 -20.93 0.80
N ILE A 274 -9.77 -19.82 1.54
CA ILE A 274 -8.69 -19.36 2.43
C ILE A 274 -9.25 -18.52 3.58
N GLN A 275 -8.80 -18.84 4.80
CA GLN A 275 -8.92 -17.95 5.95
C GLN A 275 -7.83 -16.86 5.84
N ILE A 276 -8.25 -15.66 5.47
CA ILE A 276 -7.39 -14.48 5.35
C ILE A 276 -7.17 -13.87 6.74
N PRO A 277 -5.92 -13.58 7.16
CA PRO A 277 -5.63 -13.02 8.47
C PRO A 277 -6.06 -11.55 8.58
N LEU A 278 -6.49 -11.14 9.77
CA LEU A 278 -6.92 -9.79 10.08
C LEU A 278 -5.79 -9.02 10.76
N LEU A 279 -5.04 -8.25 9.96
CA LEU A 279 -3.96 -7.38 10.45
C LEU A 279 -4.49 -6.42 11.54
N PRO A 280 -3.69 -6.13 12.58
CA PRO A 280 -4.10 -5.28 13.69
C PRO A 280 -4.45 -3.87 13.21
N GLU A 281 -5.19 -3.12 14.03
CA GLU A 281 -5.56 -1.74 13.66
C GLU A 281 -4.34 -0.81 13.62
N ASN A 282 -3.43 -0.98 14.57
CA ASN A 282 -2.18 -0.24 14.67
C ASN A 282 -1.00 -1.10 14.20
N PRO A 283 -0.01 -0.52 13.51
CA PRO A 283 1.23 -1.21 13.17
C PRO A 283 2.09 -1.47 14.42
N PRO A 284 2.91 -2.54 14.47
CA PRO A 284 3.87 -2.77 15.54
C PRO A 284 4.85 -1.61 15.73
N ASN A 285 5.11 -1.22 16.98
CA ASN A 285 6.07 -0.16 17.30
C ASN A 285 7.45 -0.76 17.60
N PHE A 286 8.29 -0.84 16.55
CA PHE A 286 9.64 -1.39 16.64
C PHE A 286 10.60 -0.68 17.61
N LEU A 287 10.22 0.46 18.20
CA LEU A 287 10.98 1.11 19.29
C LEU A 287 10.70 0.49 20.67
N VAL A 288 9.59 -0.24 20.84
CA VAL A 288 9.19 -0.87 22.10
C VAL A 288 9.43 -2.37 21.98
N GLN A 289 10.63 -2.82 22.36
CA GLN A 289 11.04 -4.22 22.18
C GLN A 289 10.13 -5.22 22.92
N ALA A 290 9.40 -4.78 23.95
CA ALA A 290 8.38 -5.59 24.65
C ALA A 290 7.16 -5.92 23.77
N GLU A 291 6.88 -5.15 22.70
CA GLU A 291 5.76 -5.45 21.79
C GLU A 291 5.99 -6.73 20.98
N LEU A 292 7.25 -7.14 20.76
CA LEU A 292 7.57 -8.44 20.15
C LEU A 292 7.02 -9.60 20.99
N SER A 293 7.05 -9.49 22.32
CA SER A 293 6.49 -10.50 23.24
C SER A 293 4.95 -10.56 23.23
N THR A 294 4.29 -9.53 22.68
CA THR A 294 2.83 -9.49 22.49
C THR A 294 2.40 -9.72 21.03
N TYR A 295 3.34 -9.83 20.10
CA TYR A 295 3.07 -10.02 18.68
C TYR A 295 2.62 -11.46 18.40
N VAL A 296 1.49 -11.60 17.70
CA VAL A 296 0.91 -12.90 17.31
C VAL A 296 1.09 -13.09 15.80
N THR A 297 1.77 -14.17 15.40
CA THR A 297 2.01 -14.52 13.99
C THR A 297 0.69 -14.65 13.22
N GLN A 298 0.56 -13.86 12.15
CA GLN A 298 -0.66 -13.73 11.35
C GLN A 298 -0.66 -14.68 10.15
N ALA A 299 -0.84 -15.98 10.40
CA ALA A 299 -0.87 -16.99 9.35
C ALA A 299 -2.18 -16.99 8.54
N ALA A 300 -2.07 -17.08 7.22
CA ALA A 300 -3.18 -17.36 6.31
C ALA A 300 -3.30 -18.88 6.09
N ILE A 301 -4.51 -19.44 6.19
CA ILE A 301 -4.75 -20.90 6.18
C ILE A 301 -5.66 -21.27 5.00
N VAL A 302 -5.21 -22.19 4.14
CA VAL A 302 -6.00 -22.73 3.03
C VAL A 302 -7.02 -23.73 3.58
N LEU A 303 -8.27 -23.65 3.11
CA LEU A 303 -9.32 -24.59 3.50
C LEU A 303 -9.23 -25.89 2.68
N PRO A 304 -9.52 -27.08 3.25
CA PRO A 304 -9.56 -28.32 2.49
C PRO A 304 -10.63 -28.34 1.39
N ASP A 305 -10.35 -28.96 0.25
CA ASP A 305 -11.36 -29.28 -0.76
C ASP A 305 -12.27 -30.42 -0.27
N GLU A 306 -13.60 -30.29 -0.42
CA GLU A 306 -14.51 -31.43 -0.36
C GLU A 306 -14.69 -32.01 -1.79
N ASP A 307 -14.13 -33.20 -2.05
CA ASP A 307 -14.19 -33.85 -3.37
C ASP A 307 -15.55 -34.53 -3.65
N PRO A 308 -16.28 -34.18 -4.74
CA PRO A 308 -17.41 -34.95 -5.22
C PRO A 308 -16.95 -36.25 -5.89
N SER A 309 -17.67 -37.35 -5.64
CA SER A 309 -17.28 -38.71 -6.04
C SER A 309 -17.22 -38.98 -7.54
N GLU A 310 -16.36 -39.90 -7.94
CA GLU A 310 -16.23 -40.36 -9.33
C GLU A 310 -17.40 -41.28 -9.72
N ASN A 311 -17.99 -41.03 -10.90
CA ASN A 311 -18.80 -42.03 -11.60
C ASN A 311 -19.01 -41.64 -13.08
N ASN A 312 -18.35 -42.36 -14.00
CA ASN A 312 -18.84 -42.66 -15.36
C ASN A 312 -17.80 -43.43 -16.17
N SER A 313 -18.03 -44.73 -16.42
CA SER A 313 -17.40 -45.47 -17.50
C SER A 313 -18.16 -46.77 -17.80
N MET A 314 -18.92 -46.80 -18.89
CA MET A 314 -19.14 -47.98 -19.74
C MET A 314 -19.90 -47.56 -21.01
N ILE A 315 -19.52 -48.11 -22.16
CA ILE A 315 -20.21 -47.98 -23.45
C ILE A 315 -20.38 -49.40 -24.00
N GLY A 316 -21.58 -49.71 -24.51
CA GLY A 316 -21.95 -51.06 -24.95
C GLY A 316 -21.50 -51.43 -26.37
N GLU A 317 -21.62 -52.71 -26.70
CA GLU A 317 -21.20 -53.35 -27.95
C GLU A 317 -22.24 -54.42 -28.35
N LEU A 318 -22.56 -54.55 -29.65
CA LEU A 318 -23.57 -55.48 -30.20
C LEU A 318 -23.33 -55.75 -31.69
N VAL A 319 -23.71 -56.94 -32.18
CA VAL A 319 -23.38 -57.50 -33.52
C VAL A 319 -24.56 -58.35 -34.05
N ASP A 320 -24.70 -58.47 -35.39
CA ASP A 320 -25.75 -59.25 -36.10
C ASP A 320 -25.22 -59.86 -37.43
N LEU A 321 -25.84 -60.95 -37.94
CA LEU A 321 -25.83 -61.52 -39.33
C LEU A 321 -26.48 -62.95 -39.41
N GLY A 322 -27.00 -63.39 -40.58
CA GLY A 322 -27.70 -64.71 -40.79
C GLY A 322 -27.76 -65.27 -42.25
N ILE A 323 -28.85 -65.97 -42.66
CA ILE A 323 -29.35 -66.33 -44.06
C ILE A 323 -29.36 -67.83 -44.56
N GLY A 324 -30.40 -68.22 -45.37
CA GLY A 324 -30.57 -69.38 -46.31
C GLY A 324 -32.08 -69.65 -46.67
N ASN A 325 -32.59 -70.57 -47.54
CA ASN A 325 -32.24 -71.28 -48.82
C ASN A 325 -33.49 -72.17 -49.25
N SER A 326 -33.76 -72.81 -50.43
CA SER A 326 -33.24 -72.84 -51.84
C SER A 326 -34.07 -73.79 -52.80
N VAL A 327 -34.26 -73.45 -54.11
CA VAL A 327 -34.65 -74.31 -55.32
C VAL A 327 -36.02 -75.08 -55.34
N THR A 328 -36.59 -75.77 -56.39
CA THR A 328 -36.12 -76.35 -57.71
C THR A 328 -37.26 -76.65 -58.78
N SER A 329 -36.95 -76.61 -60.10
CA SER A 329 -37.55 -77.31 -61.30
C SER A 329 -39.09 -77.16 -61.63
N SER A 330 -39.77 -77.71 -62.68
CA SER A 330 -39.56 -78.81 -63.69
C SER A 330 -40.40 -78.65 -65.01
N GLU A 331 -40.39 -79.59 -66.00
CA GLU A 331 -40.96 -79.43 -67.39
C GLU A 331 -41.66 -80.68 -68.06
N THR A 332 -42.17 -80.52 -69.32
CA THR A 332 -42.08 -81.38 -70.57
C THR A 332 -43.25 -82.23 -71.22
N SER A 333 -43.38 -82.13 -72.57
CA SER A 333 -43.69 -83.18 -73.63
C SER A 333 -45.10 -83.83 -73.82
N GLN A 334 -45.56 -84.44 -74.96
CA GLN A 334 -45.29 -84.34 -76.45
C GLN A 334 -46.24 -85.24 -77.35
N ARG A 335 -46.48 -84.88 -78.65
CA ARG A 335 -46.79 -85.74 -79.87
C ARG A 335 -48.09 -86.61 -79.98
N SER A 336 -48.51 -87.26 -81.11
CA SER A 336 -48.63 -86.94 -82.58
C SER A 336 -49.12 -88.16 -83.45
N LEU A 337 -49.50 -87.99 -84.75
CA LEU A 337 -49.78 -89.00 -85.85
C LEU A 337 -51.23 -89.56 -85.96
N SER A 338 -51.82 -90.01 -87.10
CA SER A 338 -51.55 -89.92 -88.59
C SER A 338 -52.83 -90.33 -89.42
N PRO A 339 -52.94 -90.11 -90.77
CA PRO A 339 -54.26 -89.89 -91.43
C PRO A 339 -54.67 -90.77 -92.67
N ASP A 340 -55.82 -90.39 -93.26
CA ASP A 340 -56.32 -90.51 -94.67
C ASP A 340 -56.80 -91.84 -95.31
N LEU A 341 -58.05 -91.80 -95.86
CA LEU A 341 -58.49 -92.37 -97.16
C LEU A 341 -59.93 -91.90 -97.54
N LEU A 342 -60.16 -90.59 -97.80
CA LEU A 342 -61.43 -90.06 -98.36
C LEU A 342 -61.25 -89.12 -99.57
N THR A 343 -60.05 -89.13 -100.16
CA THR A 343 -59.38 -88.06 -100.94
C THR A 343 -60.05 -87.61 -102.23
N GLN A 344 -61.24 -88.13 -102.56
CA GLN A 344 -62.02 -87.77 -103.75
C GLN A 344 -63.47 -87.35 -103.43
N ARG A 345 -63.94 -87.56 -102.19
CA ARG A 345 -65.04 -86.78 -101.61
C ARG A 345 -64.51 -85.51 -100.94
N ASP A 346 -63.23 -85.54 -100.53
CA ASP A 346 -62.59 -84.48 -99.78
C ASP A 346 -62.56 -83.12 -100.49
N ASN A 347 -62.21 -82.97 -101.77
CA ASN A 347 -62.01 -81.63 -102.36
C ASN A 347 -63.17 -80.61 -102.17
N MET A 348 -64.44 -81.04 -102.15
CA MET A 348 -65.59 -80.16 -101.84
C MET A 348 -65.90 -80.09 -100.33
N ILE A 349 -65.67 -81.20 -99.62
CA ILE A 349 -65.66 -81.24 -98.15
C ILE A 349 -64.52 -80.40 -97.56
N GLN A 350 -63.44 -80.13 -98.30
CA GLN A 350 -62.21 -79.46 -97.89
C GLN A 350 -62.29 -77.94 -98.04
N HIS A 351 -63.15 -77.43 -98.93
CA HIS A 351 -63.57 -76.02 -98.90
C HIS A 351 -64.43 -75.76 -97.67
N LEU A 352 -65.47 -76.59 -97.45
CA LEU A 352 -66.39 -76.45 -96.32
C LEU A 352 -65.73 -76.78 -94.98
N HIS A 353 -64.80 -77.74 -94.92
CA HIS A 353 -63.89 -77.94 -93.79
C HIS A 353 -62.82 -76.85 -93.72
N GLY A 354 -62.46 -76.18 -94.80
CA GLY A 354 -61.57 -75.01 -94.76
C GLY A 354 -62.23 -73.87 -93.98
N GLU A 355 -63.46 -73.52 -94.35
CA GLU A 355 -64.29 -72.51 -93.68
C GLU A 355 -64.71 -72.96 -92.28
N LEU A 356 -65.14 -74.23 -92.11
CA LEU A 356 -65.50 -74.78 -90.80
C LEU A 356 -64.28 -74.84 -89.87
N ASN A 357 -63.10 -75.28 -90.33
CA ASN A 357 -61.87 -75.27 -89.53
C ASN A 357 -61.38 -73.85 -89.25
N ALA A 358 -61.58 -72.88 -90.16
CA ALA A 358 -61.31 -71.48 -89.87
C ALA A 358 -62.23 -70.96 -88.74
N HIS A 359 -63.52 -71.28 -88.79
CA HIS A 359 -64.46 -70.97 -87.70
C HIS A 359 -64.17 -71.76 -86.42
N GLN A 360 -63.78 -73.03 -86.50
CA GLN A 360 -63.42 -73.85 -85.33
C GLN A 360 -62.11 -73.39 -84.70
N SER A 361 -61.11 -73.00 -85.50
CA SER A 361 -59.87 -72.39 -85.05
C SER A 361 -60.14 -71.05 -84.38
N LEU A 362 -60.99 -70.19 -84.97
CA LEU A 362 -61.43 -68.94 -84.35
C LEU A 362 -62.21 -69.18 -83.05
N ILE A 363 -63.08 -70.18 -82.99
CA ILE A 363 -63.83 -70.56 -81.76
C ILE A 363 -62.88 -71.12 -80.70
N ILE A 364 -61.86 -71.90 -81.07
CA ILE A 364 -60.81 -72.38 -80.14
C ILE A 364 -60.01 -71.20 -79.63
N GLN A 365 -59.57 -70.29 -80.51
CA GLN A 365 -58.81 -69.09 -80.17
C GLN A 365 -59.61 -68.16 -79.25
N LEU A 366 -60.90 -67.94 -79.53
CA LEU A 366 -61.81 -67.19 -78.67
C LEU A 366 -62.04 -67.88 -77.32
N LYS A 367 -62.21 -69.21 -77.28
CA LYS A 367 -62.31 -69.96 -76.00
C LYS A 367 -61.02 -69.89 -75.19
N GLN A 368 -59.87 -69.93 -75.85
CA GLN A 368 -58.56 -69.82 -75.22
C GLN A 368 -58.33 -68.40 -74.69
N GLN A 369 -58.80 -67.38 -75.42
CA GLN A 369 -58.78 -65.98 -75.00
C GLN A 369 -59.74 -65.71 -73.83
N VAL A 370 -60.96 -66.28 -73.85
CA VAL A 370 -61.90 -66.26 -72.71
C VAL A 370 -61.28 -66.93 -71.48
N SER A 371 -60.73 -68.14 -71.62
CA SER A 371 -60.07 -68.84 -70.52
C SER A 371 -58.85 -68.09 -69.96
N THR A 372 -58.13 -67.34 -70.80
CA THR A 372 -57.04 -66.45 -70.37
C THR A 372 -57.60 -65.26 -69.56
N LEU A 373 -58.67 -64.61 -70.04
CA LEU A 373 -59.33 -63.50 -69.35
C LEU A 373 -60.00 -63.93 -68.04
N GLU A 374 -60.57 -65.14 -67.98
CA GLU A 374 -61.10 -65.75 -66.75
C GLU A 374 -59.99 -65.98 -65.71
N MET A 375 -58.80 -66.42 -66.16
CA MET A 375 -57.63 -66.58 -65.29
C MET A 375 -57.05 -65.25 -64.82
N GLU A 376 -56.99 -64.23 -65.69
CA GLU A 376 -56.59 -62.87 -65.31
C GLU A 376 -57.59 -62.22 -64.33
N LEU A 377 -58.89 -62.43 -64.53
CA LEU A 377 -59.94 -61.96 -63.63
C LEU A 377 -59.83 -62.61 -62.25
N ALA A 378 -59.70 -63.94 -62.18
CA ALA A 378 -59.50 -64.67 -60.92
C ALA A 378 -58.23 -64.22 -60.19
N LYS A 379 -57.14 -63.93 -60.93
CA LYS A 379 -55.92 -63.34 -60.36
C LYS A 379 -56.18 -61.93 -59.82
N LYS A 380 -56.95 -61.10 -60.51
CA LYS A 380 -57.29 -59.74 -60.07
C LYS A 380 -58.20 -59.71 -58.84
N ASP A 381 -59.15 -60.63 -58.72
CA ASP A 381 -59.94 -60.77 -57.48
C ASP A 381 -59.09 -61.25 -56.30
N SER A 382 -58.09 -62.12 -56.54
CA SER A 382 -57.12 -62.52 -55.51
C SER A 382 -56.22 -61.36 -55.07
N GLU A 383 -55.73 -60.54 -56.01
CA GLU A 383 -54.96 -59.32 -55.69
C GLU A 383 -55.83 -58.32 -54.91
N LEU A 384 -57.09 -58.11 -55.32
CA LEU A 384 -58.02 -57.18 -54.68
C LEU A 384 -58.42 -57.61 -53.26
N THR A 385 -58.52 -58.91 -53.00
CA THR A 385 -58.81 -59.42 -51.64
C THR A 385 -57.59 -59.32 -50.72
N GLN A 386 -56.37 -59.51 -51.23
CA GLN A 386 -55.14 -59.27 -50.47
C GLN A 386 -54.97 -57.78 -50.09
N GLU A 387 -55.18 -56.86 -51.04
CA GLU A 387 -55.14 -55.40 -50.78
C GLU A 387 -56.17 -54.95 -49.72
N ARG A 388 -57.38 -55.55 -49.71
CA ARG A 388 -58.40 -55.27 -48.68
C ARG A 388 -57.95 -55.69 -47.29
N LEU A 389 -57.32 -56.86 -47.15
CA LEU A 389 -56.80 -57.32 -45.86
C LEU A 389 -55.67 -56.41 -45.35
N ILE A 390 -54.73 -56.03 -46.22
CA ILE A 390 -53.64 -55.09 -45.88
C ILE A 390 -54.19 -53.73 -45.43
N ARG A 391 -55.19 -53.20 -46.14
CA ARG A 391 -55.89 -51.95 -45.77
C ARG A 391 -56.53 -52.03 -44.39
N ASP A 392 -57.18 -53.13 -44.07
CA ASP A 392 -57.94 -53.28 -42.82
C ASP A 392 -57.01 -53.48 -41.61
N ASP A 393 -55.89 -54.17 -41.81
CA ASP A 393 -54.81 -54.30 -40.81
C ASP A 393 -54.12 -52.95 -40.54
N LEU A 394 -53.83 -52.17 -41.59
CA LEU A 394 -53.31 -50.80 -41.48
C LEU A 394 -54.30 -49.86 -40.75
N LEU A 395 -55.61 -49.98 -41.02
CA LEU A 395 -56.64 -49.21 -40.30
C LEU A 395 -56.68 -49.59 -38.81
N HIS A 396 -56.55 -50.87 -38.48
CA HIS A 396 -56.48 -51.30 -37.09
C HIS A 396 -55.19 -50.80 -36.39
N GLN A 397 -54.06 -50.75 -37.11
CA GLN A 397 -52.81 -50.21 -36.60
C GLN A 397 -52.92 -48.70 -36.31
N VAL A 398 -53.44 -47.91 -37.26
CA VAL A 398 -53.63 -46.45 -37.08
C VAL A 398 -54.58 -46.13 -35.91
N ASN A 399 -55.68 -46.87 -35.77
CA ASN A 399 -56.63 -46.70 -34.67
C ASN A 399 -56.08 -47.10 -33.29
N SER A 400 -54.88 -47.68 -33.21
CA SER A 400 -54.20 -48.05 -31.95
C SER A 400 -53.14 -47.04 -31.48
N MET A 401 -52.98 -45.91 -32.17
CA MET A 401 -51.93 -44.92 -31.89
C MET A 401 -52.35 -43.78 -30.93
N ASP A 402 -52.68 -44.11 -29.67
CA ASP A 402 -53.01 -43.13 -28.61
C ASP A 402 -51.91 -42.08 -28.33
N ASN A 403 -50.68 -42.29 -28.83
CA ASN A 403 -49.51 -41.43 -28.60
C ASN A 403 -49.61 -40.00 -29.19
N PHE A 404 -50.49 -39.75 -30.17
CA PHE A 404 -50.56 -38.45 -30.84
C PHE A 404 -50.99 -37.32 -29.89
N ASP A 405 -51.99 -37.62 -29.06
CA ASP A 405 -52.62 -36.68 -28.13
C ASP A 405 -51.69 -36.29 -26.96
N GLU A 406 -50.73 -37.15 -26.62
CA GLU A 406 -49.71 -36.85 -25.61
C GLU A 406 -48.55 -36.02 -26.20
N LEU A 407 -48.23 -36.22 -27.47
CA LEU A 407 -47.24 -35.43 -28.22
C LEU A 407 -47.70 -33.98 -28.44
N ASP A 408 -48.95 -33.77 -28.83
CA ASP A 408 -49.55 -32.43 -28.98
C ASP A 408 -49.52 -31.63 -27.65
N LYS A 409 -49.89 -32.26 -26.53
CA LYS A 409 -49.82 -31.66 -25.18
C LYS A 409 -48.39 -31.28 -24.81
N LYS A 410 -47.40 -32.13 -25.14
CA LYS A 410 -45.96 -31.84 -24.92
C LYS A 410 -45.47 -30.69 -25.80
N TYR A 411 -45.94 -30.58 -27.05
CA TYR A 411 -45.60 -29.49 -27.96
C TYR A 411 -46.13 -28.14 -27.45
N LYS A 412 -47.41 -28.06 -27.08
CA LYS A 412 -48.04 -26.85 -26.55
C LYS A 412 -47.35 -26.34 -25.27
N LEU A 413 -46.97 -27.24 -24.37
CA LEU A 413 -46.17 -26.91 -23.17
C LEU A 413 -44.76 -26.40 -23.48
N LEU A 414 -44.17 -26.79 -24.61
CA LEU A 414 -42.86 -26.29 -25.06
C LEU A 414 -43.00 -24.89 -25.70
N GLU A 415 -44.04 -24.68 -26.49
CA GLU A 415 -44.34 -23.39 -27.13
C GLU A 415 -44.69 -22.29 -26.11
N GLU A 416 -45.43 -22.62 -25.05
CA GLU A 416 -45.63 -21.72 -23.91
C GLU A 416 -44.32 -21.30 -23.25
N LYS A 417 -43.41 -22.25 -23.00
CA LYS A 417 -42.10 -21.98 -22.39
C LYS A 417 -41.23 -21.11 -23.29
N PHE A 418 -41.26 -21.35 -24.60
CA PHE A 418 -40.56 -20.54 -25.58
C PHE A 418 -41.08 -19.09 -25.61
N ASN A 419 -42.40 -18.89 -25.60
CA ASN A 419 -42.99 -17.56 -25.57
C ASN A 419 -42.68 -16.79 -24.27
N LYS A 420 -42.72 -17.46 -23.11
CA LYS A 420 -42.31 -16.89 -21.81
C LYS A 420 -40.82 -16.49 -21.81
N LEU A 421 -39.94 -17.31 -22.39
CA LEU A 421 -38.50 -17.00 -22.52
C LEU A 421 -38.26 -15.81 -23.48
N LYS A 422 -39.00 -15.74 -24.58
CA LYS A 422 -38.96 -14.62 -25.55
C LYS A 422 -39.40 -13.29 -24.92
N GLU A 423 -40.39 -13.31 -24.03
CA GLU A 423 -40.83 -12.13 -23.28
C GLU A 423 -39.74 -11.65 -22.31
N VAL A 424 -39.14 -12.56 -21.52
CA VAL A 424 -38.02 -12.25 -20.61
C VAL A 424 -36.81 -11.69 -21.37
N TYR A 425 -36.45 -12.29 -22.50
CA TYR A 425 -35.36 -11.80 -23.35
C TYR A 425 -35.64 -10.38 -23.89
N THR A 426 -36.88 -10.10 -24.28
CA THR A 426 -37.30 -8.77 -24.76
C THR A 426 -37.15 -7.71 -23.65
N LYS A 427 -37.65 -8.00 -22.43
CA LYS A 427 -37.52 -7.10 -21.28
C LYS A 427 -36.06 -6.83 -20.91
N LEU A 428 -35.24 -7.88 -20.81
CA LEU A 428 -33.81 -7.76 -20.50
C LEU A 428 -33.04 -6.94 -21.57
N ARG A 429 -33.44 -7.04 -22.84
CA ARG A 429 -32.89 -6.23 -23.94
C ARG A 429 -33.29 -4.75 -23.81
N GLU A 430 -34.51 -4.45 -23.39
CA GLU A 430 -35.01 -3.09 -23.17
C GLU A 430 -34.37 -2.43 -21.93
N GLU A 431 -34.20 -3.19 -20.85
CA GLU A 431 -33.42 -2.78 -19.68
C GLU A 431 -31.97 -2.47 -20.05
N HIS A 432 -31.30 -3.35 -20.82
CA HIS A 432 -29.93 -3.13 -21.28
C HIS A 432 -29.79 -1.88 -22.17
N ILE A 433 -30.74 -1.62 -23.07
CA ILE A 433 -30.79 -0.39 -23.87
C ILE A 433 -30.95 0.85 -22.98
N THR A 434 -31.77 0.75 -21.93
CA THR A 434 -32.01 1.84 -20.97
C THR A 434 -30.77 2.12 -20.12
N LEU A 435 -30.11 1.09 -19.61
CA LEU A 435 -28.85 1.19 -18.86
C LEU A 435 -27.71 1.75 -19.71
N LEU A 436 -27.63 1.41 -21.01
CA LEU A 436 -26.66 2.01 -21.93
C LEU A 436 -26.87 3.52 -22.12
N ARG A 437 -28.12 3.99 -22.16
CA ARG A 437 -28.45 5.43 -22.21
C ARG A 437 -28.04 6.13 -20.91
N GLN A 438 -28.45 5.59 -19.76
CA GLN A 438 -28.06 6.12 -18.44
C GLN A 438 -26.54 6.18 -18.28
N LYS A 439 -25.80 5.13 -18.69
CA LYS A 439 -24.33 5.15 -18.70
C LYS A 439 -23.78 6.28 -19.56
N SER A 440 -24.32 6.49 -20.76
CA SER A 440 -23.87 7.59 -21.64
C SER A 440 -24.06 8.97 -21.01
N ASP A 441 -25.09 9.17 -20.18
CA ASP A 441 -25.31 10.44 -19.48
C ASP A 441 -24.43 10.58 -18.23
N VAL A 442 -24.17 9.50 -17.49
CA VAL A 442 -23.17 9.48 -16.41
C VAL A 442 -21.75 9.71 -16.94
N ASP A 443 -21.38 9.11 -18.08
CA ASP A 443 -20.08 9.33 -18.73
C ASP A 443 -19.89 10.82 -19.12
N LYS A 444 -20.96 11.51 -19.59
CA LYS A 444 -20.95 12.97 -19.85
C LYS A 444 -20.81 13.80 -18.57
N GLN A 445 -21.51 13.43 -17.51
CA GLN A 445 -21.39 14.11 -16.21
C GLN A 445 -19.96 13.96 -15.66
N LEU A 446 -19.36 12.77 -15.76
CA LEU A 446 -17.96 12.53 -15.40
C LEU A 446 -16.97 13.33 -16.25
N SER A 447 -17.18 13.47 -17.57
CA SER A 447 -16.32 14.34 -18.39
C SER A 447 -16.42 15.81 -17.98
N ASN A 448 -17.63 16.29 -17.64
CA ASN A 448 -17.85 17.66 -17.20
C ASN A 448 -17.26 17.92 -15.80
N MET A 449 -17.37 16.98 -14.87
CA MET A 449 -16.70 17.09 -13.56
C MET A 449 -15.18 17.15 -13.72
N ARG A 450 -14.60 16.29 -14.58
CA ARG A 450 -13.15 16.28 -14.82
C ARG A 450 -12.63 17.58 -15.45
N THR A 451 -13.38 18.24 -16.34
CA THR A 451 -12.95 19.55 -16.87
C THR A 451 -13.05 20.65 -15.82
N VAL A 452 -14.05 20.60 -14.92
CA VAL A 452 -14.14 21.50 -13.77
C VAL A 452 -12.99 21.27 -12.77
N GLU A 453 -12.67 20.01 -12.43
CA GLU A 453 -11.52 19.65 -11.59
C GLU A 453 -10.20 20.14 -12.20
N PHE A 454 -9.98 19.90 -13.50
CA PHE A 454 -8.79 20.36 -14.22
C PHE A 454 -8.64 21.88 -14.21
N ASN A 455 -9.74 22.62 -14.34
CA ASN A 455 -9.74 24.08 -14.27
C ASN A 455 -9.54 24.63 -12.84
N MET A 456 -9.95 23.90 -11.79
CA MET A 456 -9.72 24.27 -10.39
C MET A 456 -8.34 23.87 -9.86
N ALA A 457 -7.69 22.85 -10.42
CA ALA A 457 -6.35 22.43 -10.03
C ALA A 457 -5.30 23.58 -9.98
N PRO A 458 -5.14 24.43 -11.01
CA PRO A 458 -4.20 25.56 -10.95
C PRO A 458 -4.63 26.67 -9.98
N GLN A 459 -5.90 26.75 -9.57
CA GLN A 459 -6.32 27.66 -8.50
C GLN A 459 -5.95 27.11 -7.12
N ARG A 460 -6.12 25.80 -6.91
CA ARG A 460 -5.68 25.13 -5.66
C ARG A 460 -4.19 25.31 -5.42
N ILE A 461 -3.36 25.09 -6.45
CA ILE A 461 -1.90 25.26 -6.35
C ILE A 461 -1.55 26.69 -5.91
N LYS A 462 -2.18 27.72 -6.50
CA LYS A 462 -1.94 29.12 -6.10
C LYS A 462 -2.33 29.41 -4.65
N PHE A 463 -3.49 28.93 -4.20
CA PHE A 463 -3.88 29.09 -2.79
C PHE A 463 -2.96 28.32 -1.82
N GLU A 464 -2.39 27.20 -2.25
CA GLU A 464 -1.42 26.43 -1.48
C GLU A 464 -0.05 27.15 -1.41
N GLU A 465 0.41 27.75 -2.52
CA GLU A 465 1.56 28.66 -2.57
C GLU A 465 1.37 29.90 -1.68
N GLU A 466 0.20 30.55 -1.75
CA GLU A 466 -0.17 31.70 -0.90
C GLU A 466 -0.23 31.32 0.59
N LEU A 467 -0.75 30.14 0.95
CA LEU A 467 -0.75 29.64 2.33
C LEU A 467 0.67 29.40 2.86
N ILE A 468 1.57 28.84 2.04
CA ILE A 468 2.98 28.62 2.42
C ILE A 468 3.72 29.96 2.60
N ALA A 469 3.47 30.94 1.72
CA ALA A 469 4.02 32.30 1.84
C ALA A 469 3.49 33.03 3.09
N LEU A 470 2.22 32.87 3.42
CA LEU A 470 1.62 33.45 4.62
C LEU A 470 2.16 32.78 5.90
N GLN A 471 2.25 31.44 5.94
CA GLN A 471 2.79 30.70 7.08
C GLN A 471 4.24 31.06 7.36
N THR A 472 5.09 31.12 6.33
CA THR A 472 6.51 31.52 6.50
C THR A 472 6.66 32.97 6.95
N THR A 473 5.75 33.86 6.57
CA THR A 473 5.68 35.23 7.08
C THR A 473 5.29 35.24 8.57
N VAL A 474 4.26 34.49 8.97
CA VAL A 474 3.83 34.35 10.38
C VAL A 474 4.96 33.78 11.24
N ASP A 475 5.60 32.69 10.81
CA ASP A 475 6.75 32.09 11.51
C ASP A 475 7.89 33.10 11.74
N SER A 476 8.18 33.93 10.72
CA SER A 476 9.22 34.96 10.80
C SER A 476 8.83 36.08 11.77
N THR A 477 7.57 36.53 11.73
CA THR A 477 7.05 37.55 12.67
C THR A 477 7.01 37.04 14.11
N THR A 478 6.62 35.79 14.34
CA THR A 478 6.62 35.17 15.68
C THR A 478 8.02 35.13 16.28
N ARG A 479 9.03 34.64 15.53
CA ARG A 479 10.43 34.65 15.99
C ARG A 479 10.94 36.05 16.32
N HIS A 480 10.53 37.07 15.55
CA HIS A 480 10.91 38.46 15.82
C HIS A 480 10.25 39.00 17.10
N ASN A 481 8.97 38.66 17.35
CA ASN A 481 8.28 39.00 18.58
C ASN A 481 8.89 38.30 19.80
N ASP A 482 9.28 37.03 19.69
CA ASP A 482 9.95 36.29 20.76
C ASP A 482 11.29 36.93 21.15
N GLU A 483 12.08 37.36 20.16
CA GLU A 483 13.35 38.06 20.40
C GLU A 483 13.12 39.47 20.99
N LEU A 484 12.13 40.23 20.51
CA LEU A 484 11.74 41.50 21.11
C LEU A 484 11.27 41.35 22.56
N LEU A 485 10.58 40.25 22.90
CA LEU A 485 10.20 39.94 24.28
C LEU A 485 11.43 39.64 25.15
N ARG A 486 12.41 38.89 24.64
CA ARG A 486 13.69 38.67 25.37
C ARG A 486 14.44 39.98 25.63
N VAL A 487 14.58 40.84 24.62
CA VAL A 487 15.25 42.14 24.75
C VAL A 487 14.48 43.05 25.72
N THR A 488 13.14 43.03 25.67
CA THR A 488 12.29 43.81 26.59
C THR A 488 12.45 43.37 28.04
N GLU A 489 12.51 42.06 28.31
CA GLU A 489 12.68 41.56 29.68
C GLU A 489 14.11 41.82 30.21
N LEU A 490 15.15 41.74 29.36
CA LEU A 490 16.52 42.15 29.71
C LEU A 490 16.59 43.64 30.09
N LEU A 491 16.09 44.54 29.23
CA LEU A 491 16.02 45.98 29.51
C LEU A 491 15.20 46.28 30.78
N LYS A 492 14.16 45.50 31.05
CA LYS A 492 13.36 45.59 32.28
C LYS A 492 14.15 45.17 33.53
N THR A 493 15.02 44.16 33.44
CA THR A 493 15.95 43.83 34.54
C THR A 493 17.01 44.91 34.76
N GLU A 494 17.63 45.43 33.70
CA GLU A 494 18.61 46.54 33.78
C GLU A 494 17.99 47.80 34.38
N VAL A 495 16.77 48.17 33.98
CA VAL A 495 16.03 49.32 34.53
C VAL A 495 15.67 49.13 36.01
N CYS A 496 15.43 47.89 36.47
CA CYS A 496 15.25 47.62 37.90
C CYS A 496 16.57 47.75 38.66
N GLU A 497 17.68 47.26 38.13
CA GLU A 497 18.99 47.37 38.77
C GLU A 497 19.45 48.84 38.88
N VAL A 498 19.36 49.61 37.79
CA VAL A 498 19.67 51.05 37.79
C VAL A 498 18.77 51.84 38.74
N LYS A 499 17.50 51.45 38.90
CA LYS A 499 16.61 52.05 39.91
C LYS A 499 17.06 51.75 41.33
N GLN A 500 17.49 50.52 41.63
CA GLN A 500 18.01 50.15 42.95
C GLN A 500 19.30 50.93 43.26
N GLN A 501 20.26 50.95 42.33
CA GLN A 501 21.49 51.73 42.46
C GLN A 501 21.21 53.23 42.70
N LEU A 502 20.18 53.79 42.05
CA LEU A 502 19.75 55.17 42.26
C LEU A 502 19.12 55.39 43.65
N THR A 503 18.28 54.49 44.14
CA THR A 503 17.74 54.60 45.51
C THR A 503 18.82 54.49 46.58
N ASP A 504 19.79 53.59 46.39
CA ASP A 504 20.91 53.39 47.30
C ASP A 504 21.80 54.64 47.34
N ALA A 505 22.10 55.22 46.16
CA ALA A 505 22.86 56.47 46.06
C ALA A 505 22.13 57.67 46.70
N VAL A 506 20.80 57.74 46.59
CA VAL A 506 19.99 58.79 47.26
C VAL A 506 20.01 58.62 48.78
N GLN A 507 19.93 57.39 49.31
CA GLN A 507 20.07 57.15 50.75
C GLN A 507 21.46 57.54 51.25
N ILE A 508 22.53 57.10 50.56
CA ILE A 508 23.92 57.47 50.89
C ILE A 508 24.10 58.99 50.89
N LYS A 509 23.50 59.71 49.94
CA LYS A 509 23.50 61.18 49.92
C LYS A 509 22.84 61.77 51.18
N SER A 510 21.65 61.28 51.56
CA SER A 510 20.95 61.75 52.76
C SER A 510 21.74 61.50 54.04
N ASP A 511 22.37 60.33 54.17
CA ASP A 511 23.21 59.97 55.32
C ASP A 511 24.47 60.85 55.43
N LEU A 512 25.01 61.29 54.30
CA LEU A 512 26.15 62.22 54.23
C LEU A 512 25.74 63.66 54.52
N GLU A 513 24.57 64.11 54.07
CA GLU A 513 24.05 65.45 54.37
C GLU A 513 23.73 65.62 55.87
N LEU A 514 23.19 64.58 56.51
CA LEU A 514 23.02 64.55 57.98
C LEU A 514 24.36 64.67 58.72
N LYS A 515 25.35 63.83 58.37
CA LYS A 515 26.69 63.85 59.00
C LYS A 515 27.43 65.17 58.77
N LEU A 516 27.21 65.83 57.63
CA LEU A 516 27.75 67.16 57.37
C LEU A 516 27.13 68.19 58.33
N SER A 517 25.80 68.18 58.51
CA SER A 517 25.10 69.05 59.46
C SER A 517 25.59 68.85 60.90
N GLU A 518 25.71 67.60 61.36
CA GLU A 518 26.27 67.27 62.68
C GLU A 518 27.70 67.81 62.85
N SER A 519 28.53 67.70 61.80
CA SER A 519 29.90 68.21 61.80
C SER A 519 29.96 69.75 61.85
N GLU A 520 29.06 70.44 61.15
CA GLU A 520 28.97 71.90 61.17
C GLU A 520 28.46 72.45 62.51
N GLU A 521 27.46 71.80 63.13
CA GLU A 521 27.01 72.15 64.49
C GLU A 521 28.12 71.94 65.54
N LEU A 522 28.79 70.79 65.51
CA LEU A 522 29.91 70.50 66.40
C LEU A 522 31.05 71.52 66.20
N ARG A 523 31.37 71.86 64.96
CA ARG A 523 32.36 72.88 64.61
C ARG A 523 31.92 74.27 65.10
N PHE A 524 30.65 74.64 65.02
CA PHE A 524 30.13 75.90 65.54
C PHE A 524 30.26 75.96 67.08
N SER A 525 29.85 74.90 67.77
CA SER A 525 29.94 74.76 69.23
C SER A 525 31.38 74.88 69.75
N ILE A 526 32.32 74.15 69.12
CA ILE A 526 33.75 74.23 69.47
C ILE A 526 34.28 75.66 69.24
N ASN A 527 33.97 76.29 68.10
CA ASN A 527 34.40 77.67 67.84
C ASN A 527 33.85 78.64 68.89
N ALA A 528 32.58 78.53 69.27
CA ALA A 528 31.98 79.40 70.29
C ALA A 528 32.69 79.31 71.65
N LEU A 529 33.06 78.10 72.09
CA LEU A 529 33.86 77.88 73.30
C LEU A 529 35.25 78.53 73.20
N TRP A 530 35.93 78.42 72.05
CA TRP A 530 37.23 79.07 71.83
C TRP A 530 37.13 80.60 71.85
N PHE A 531 36.13 81.19 71.19
CA PHE A 531 35.89 82.65 71.22
C PHE A 531 35.62 83.15 72.64
N GLU A 532 34.82 82.42 73.43
CA GLU A 532 34.47 82.79 74.80
C GLU A 532 35.67 82.70 75.76
N CYS A 533 36.54 81.69 75.60
CA CYS A 533 37.82 81.62 76.31
C CYS A 533 38.75 82.80 75.93
N CYS A 534 38.81 83.16 74.65
CA CYS A 534 39.62 84.28 74.17
C CYS A 534 39.11 85.64 74.68
N ARG A 535 37.79 85.85 74.74
CA ARG A 535 37.16 87.01 75.40
C ARG A 535 37.61 87.11 76.85
N LYS A 536 37.45 86.04 77.64
CA LYS A 536 37.77 86.02 79.07
C LYS A 536 39.22 86.36 79.39
N ILE A 537 40.16 86.00 78.52
CA ILE A 537 41.57 86.40 78.64
C ILE A 537 41.72 87.93 78.51
N ILE A 538 41.04 88.56 77.55
CA ILE A 538 41.09 90.03 77.34
C ILE A 538 40.37 90.78 78.46
N GLU A 539 39.21 90.30 78.88
CA GLU A 539 38.42 90.87 79.99
C GLU A 539 39.23 90.84 81.29
N HIS A 540 39.75 89.68 81.68
CA HIS A 540 40.57 89.55 82.88
C HIS A 540 41.86 90.39 82.80
N THR A 541 42.49 90.46 81.63
CA THR A 541 43.65 91.35 81.43
C THR A 541 43.30 92.83 81.60
N SER A 542 42.07 93.22 81.24
CA SER A 542 41.58 94.59 81.40
C SER A 542 41.24 94.91 82.87
N GLU A 543 40.72 93.96 83.63
CA GLU A 543 40.56 94.04 85.09
C GLU A 543 41.91 94.17 85.79
N MET A 544 42.92 93.38 85.38
CA MET A 544 44.25 93.39 85.99
C MET A 544 44.93 94.76 85.97
N LEU A 545 44.59 95.64 85.03
CA LEU A 545 45.17 96.99 84.94
C LEU A 545 44.88 97.88 86.16
N ASP A 546 43.84 97.57 86.92
CA ASP A 546 43.41 98.33 88.09
C ASP A 546 43.90 97.72 89.42
N TYR A 547 44.62 96.59 89.39
CA TYR A 547 45.29 96.07 90.58
C TYR A 547 46.50 96.94 90.97
N PRO A 548 46.71 97.23 92.28
CA PRO A 548 47.84 98.04 92.75
C PRO A 548 49.23 97.51 92.34
N SER A 549 49.36 96.20 92.15
CA SER A 549 50.59 95.55 91.67
C SER A 549 50.99 95.97 90.26
N MET A 550 50.04 96.38 89.42
CA MET A 550 50.31 96.87 88.05
C MET A 550 50.74 98.35 88.00
N SER A 551 50.78 99.05 89.14
CA SER A 551 51.24 100.44 89.22
C SER A 551 52.77 100.58 89.39
N SER A 552 53.49 99.51 89.73
CA SER A 552 54.96 99.49 89.77
C SER A 552 55.61 98.88 88.51
N ALA A 553 54.84 98.22 87.66
CA ALA A 553 55.31 97.67 86.39
C ALA A 553 55.72 98.80 85.42
N THR A 554 56.91 98.71 84.82
CA THR A 554 57.43 99.69 83.85
C THR A 554 57.98 99.00 82.61
N CYS A 555 57.97 99.66 81.46
CA CYS A 555 58.42 99.06 80.18
C CYS A 555 58.91 100.13 79.18
N SER A 556 59.73 99.75 78.20
CA SER A 556 60.09 100.64 77.09
C SER A 556 58.88 100.87 76.16
N PRO A 557 58.66 102.10 75.65
CA PRO A 557 57.68 102.38 74.60
C PRO A 557 57.82 101.49 73.35
N GLU A 558 59.03 101.02 73.06
CA GLU A 558 59.35 100.14 71.92
C GLU A 558 58.59 98.81 71.98
N CYS A 559 58.40 98.25 73.18
CA CYS A 559 57.66 97.00 73.40
C CYS A 559 56.20 97.12 72.97
N VAL A 560 55.58 98.29 73.19
CA VAL A 560 54.21 98.57 72.72
C VAL A 560 54.16 98.68 71.21
N SER A 561 55.17 99.25 70.55
CA SER A 561 55.25 99.31 69.08
C SER A 561 55.39 97.91 68.47
N LEU A 562 56.28 97.07 69.02
CA LEU A 562 56.50 95.70 68.54
C LEU A 562 55.25 94.82 68.66
N ILE A 563 54.51 94.92 69.78
CA ILE A 563 53.24 94.20 69.93
C ILE A 563 52.13 94.80 69.06
N LYS A 564 52.09 96.13 68.86
CA LYS A 564 51.14 96.77 67.95
C LYS A 564 51.26 96.25 66.52
N GLU A 565 52.47 96.10 66.00
CA GLU A 565 52.71 95.53 64.67
C GLU A 565 52.21 94.08 64.57
N LYS A 566 52.52 93.25 65.57
CA LYS A 566 52.03 91.86 65.64
C LYS A 566 50.50 91.79 65.72
N LEU A 567 49.88 92.63 66.56
CA LEU A 567 48.43 92.73 66.72
C LEU A 567 47.72 93.17 65.43
N VAL A 568 48.24 94.18 64.74
CA VAL A 568 47.70 94.59 63.43
C VAL A 568 47.88 93.47 62.40
N SER A 569 48.99 92.71 62.47
CA SER A 569 49.25 91.60 61.56
C SER A 569 48.40 90.34 61.78
N SER A 570 47.70 90.19 62.92
CA SER A 570 46.80 89.05 63.17
C SER A 570 45.34 89.36 62.83
N ILE A 571 44.99 90.63 62.61
CA ILE A 571 43.66 91.02 62.11
C ILE A 571 43.45 90.43 60.71
N GLY A 572 42.37 89.67 60.53
CA GLY A 572 41.93 89.14 59.22
C GLY A 572 42.50 87.78 58.82
N LYS A 573 43.41 87.17 59.60
CA LYS A 573 44.03 85.86 59.27
C LYS A 573 43.16 84.62 59.52
N GLY A 574 41.87 84.79 59.81
CA GLY A 574 40.91 83.69 59.97
C GLY A 574 40.70 83.24 61.42
N LYS A 575 39.92 82.17 61.59
CA LYS A 575 39.45 81.72 62.91
C LYS A 575 40.56 81.05 63.75
N ASP A 576 41.54 80.45 63.09
CA ASP A 576 42.56 79.64 63.76
C ASP A 576 43.64 80.49 64.48
N GLU A 577 43.79 81.78 64.11
CA GLU A 577 44.66 82.73 64.82
C GLU A 577 43.95 83.51 65.95
N VAL A 578 42.66 83.25 66.25
CA VAL A 578 41.88 84.02 67.25
C VAL A 578 42.52 84.02 68.65
N ALA A 579 43.09 82.90 69.09
CA ALA A 579 43.83 82.83 70.34
C ALA A 579 45.13 83.68 70.31
N GLY A 580 45.80 83.75 69.17
CA GLY A 580 46.96 84.61 68.95
C GLY A 580 46.58 86.10 68.95
N PHE A 581 45.47 86.45 68.30
CA PHE A 581 44.91 87.81 68.35
C PHE A 581 44.59 88.24 69.79
N ALA A 582 43.85 87.41 70.54
CA ALA A 582 43.50 87.71 71.94
C ALA A 582 44.75 87.82 72.85
N HIS A 583 45.76 86.98 72.63
CA HIS A 583 47.05 87.09 73.30
C HIS A 583 47.76 88.42 72.98
N TYR A 584 47.81 88.85 71.72
CA TYR A 584 48.43 90.13 71.36
C TYR A 584 47.63 91.35 71.86
N VAL A 585 46.30 91.28 71.92
CA VAL A 585 45.46 92.30 72.58
C VAL A 585 45.84 92.39 74.07
N ALA A 586 45.86 91.27 74.78
CA ALA A 586 46.23 91.23 76.20
C ALA A 586 47.66 91.79 76.44
N MET A 587 48.65 91.40 75.64
CA MET A 587 50.01 91.94 75.75
C MET A 587 50.07 93.46 75.47
N TYR A 588 49.32 93.96 74.48
CA TYR A 588 49.26 95.39 74.16
C TYR A 588 48.66 96.21 75.32
N ILE A 589 47.64 95.67 75.97
CA ILE A 589 46.98 96.28 77.14
C ILE A 589 47.94 96.35 78.33
N ILE A 590 48.62 95.25 78.65
CA ILE A 590 49.60 95.16 79.76
C ILE A 590 50.79 96.11 79.54
N PHE A 591 51.42 96.06 78.37
CA PHE A 591 52.56 96.94 78.07
C PHE A 591 52.14 98.41 77.96
N GLY A 592 50.93 98.71 77.49
CA GLY A 592 50.37 100.05 77.50
C GLY A 592 50.25 100.65 78.90
N LYS A 593 49.77 99.88 79.89
CA LYS A 593 49.78 100.26 81.31
C LYS A 593 51.21 100.46 81.81
N ALA A 594 52.11 99.52 81.56
CA ALA A 594 53.50 99.60 82.03
C ALA A 594 54.25 100.82 81.46
N VAL A 595 53.99 101.20 80.21
CA VAL A 595 54.52 102.45 79.60
C VAL A 595 53.82 103.69 80.16
N SER A 596 52.52 103.63 80.49
CA SER A 596 51.83 104.76 81.13
C SER A 596 52.45 105.14 82.48
N ASN A 597 52.89 104.14 83.27
CA ASN A 597 53.58 104.34 84.54
C ASN A 597 54.97 105.00 84.41
N THR A 598 55.56 105.08 83.19
CA THR A 598 56.87 105.72 82.95
C THR A 598 56.77 107.16 82.45
N LYS A 599 55.57 107.68 82.17
CA LYS A 599 55.39 109.05 81.66
C LYS A 599 55.46 110.10 82.79
N SER A 600 56.10 111.23 82.49
CA SER A 600 56.18 112.40 83.38
C SER A 600 54.91 113.26 83.40
N ASP A 601 54.06 113.20 82.38
CA ASP A 601 52.75 113.85 82.34
C ASP A 601 51.63 112.83 82.67
N LEU A 602 50.95 113.06 83.79
CA LEU A 602 49.82 112.26 84.28
C LEU A 602 48.61 112.25 83.34
N ASN A 603 48.31 113.35 82.64
CA ASN A 603 47.22 113.39 81.66
C ASN A 603 47.55 112.48 80.48
N ASP A 604 48.81 112.54 80.02
CA ASP A 604 49.26 111.80 78.85
C ASP A 604 49.58 110.32 79.18
N ALA A 605 49.76 109.99 80.46
CA ALA A 605 49.71 108.62 81.01
C ALA A 605 48.28 108.07 81.00
N GLN A 606 47.32 108.78 81.62
CA GLN A 606 45.92 108.35 81.70
C GLN A 606 45.31 108.15 80.30
N LYS A 607 45.55 109.11 79.39
CA LYS A 607 45.09 109.09 78.00
C LYS A 607 45.71 107.97 77.15
N LEU A 608 46.83 107.38 77.58
CA LEU A 608 47.38 106.14 77.00
C LEU A 608 46.65 104.91 77.58
N LEU A 609 46.47 104.87 78.90
CA LEU A 609 45.77 103.79 79.60
C LEU A 609 44.31 103.63 79.14
N ASP A 610 43.58 104.74 78.97
CA ASP A 610 42.20 104.75 78.48
C ASP A 610 42.11 104.17 77.06
N LYS A 611 43.06 104.49 76.19
CA LYS A 611 43.15 103.92 74.83
C LYS A 611 43.47 102.43 74.85
N CYS A 612 44.30 101.97 75.79
CA CYS A 612 44.57 100.54 75.96
C CYS A 612 43.31 99.81 76.46
N LYS A 613 42.58 100.36 77.43
CA LYS A 613 41.27 99.82 77.85
C LYS A 613 40.21 99.89 76.75
N GLN A 614 40.32 100.81 75.79
CA GLN A 614 39.47 100.85 74.59
C GLN A 614 39.83 99.77 73.56
N VAL A 615 41.09 99.35 73.47
CA VAL A 615 41.54 98.25 72.57
C VAL A 615 41.20 96.86 73.13
N GLY A 616 40.88 96.75 74.42
CA GLY A 616 40.35 95.54 75.05
C GLY A 616 38.83 95.36 74.97
N LYS A 617 38.11 96.23 74.25
CA LYS A 617 36.65 96.20 74.09
C LYS A 617 36.25 96.03 72.62
#